data_AF-A0A7J3U8U5-F1
#
_entry.id   AF-A0A7J3U8U5-F1
#
_cell.length_a   1.000
_cell.length_b   1.000
_cell.length_c   1.000
_cell.angle_alpha   90.00
_cell.angle_beta   90.00
_cell.angle_gamma   90.00
#
_symmetry.space_group_name_H-M   'P 1'
#
loop_
_entity.id
_entity.type
_entity.pdbx_description
1 polymer ?
#
loop_
_entity_poly.entity_id
_entity_poly.type
_entity_poly.pdbx_seq_one_letter_code
_entity_poly.pdbx_strand_id
1 'polypeptide(L)' 'MDDWTEKYRPRTLEEVVGNREAKTLLRSWASKWNLGTPPKKRAVILAGKPGVGKTSSALALANEYNWTVIELNA' A
#
# COMPACT_ATOMS: atom_id res chain seq x y z
N MET A 1 16.09 -19.78 -9.10
CA MET A 1 15.28 -19.11 -10.13
C MET A 1 14.53 -18.01 -9.39
N ASP A 2 14.88 -16.74 -9.60
CA ASP A 2 14.30 -15.65 -8.80
C ASP A 2 12.78 -15.58 -9.02
N ASP A 3 12.02 -15.36 -7.95
CA ASP A 3 10.59 -15.10 -8.05
C ASP A 3 10.37 -13.75 -8.75
N TRP A 4 9.88 -13.80 -9.99
CA TRP A 4 9.64 -12.61 -10.81
C TRP A 4 8.64 -11.67 -10.14
N THR A 5 7.68 -12.20 -9.39
CA THR A 5 6.65 -11.40 -8.74
C THR A 5 7.21 -10.56 -7.59
N GLU A 6 8.21 -11.08 -6.87
CA GLU A 6 8.96 -10.33 -5.87
C GLU A 6 9.96 -9.37 -6.50
N LYS A 7 10.69 -9.83 -7.54
CA LYS A 7 11.69 -9.02 -8.25
C LYS A 7 11.11 -7.73 -8.83
N TYR A 8 9.90 -7.81 -9.38
CA TYR A 8 9.19 -6.69 -10.00
C TYR A 8 8.03 -6.17 -9.15
N ARG A 9 7.98 -6.52 -7.85
CA ARG A 9 6.97 -6.01 -6.93
C ARG A 9 7.08 -4.47 -6.88
N PRO A 10 5.96 -3.73 -7.06
CA PRO A 10 5.96 -2.27 -6.93
C PRO A 10 6.52 -1.81 -5.59
N ARG A 11 7.44 -0.85 -5.64
CA ARG A 11 8.03 -0.21 -4.45
C ARG A 11 7.31 1.07 -4.08
N THR A 12 6.69 1.71 -5.06
CA THR A 12 5.90 2.92 -4.87
C THR A 12 4.45 2.69 -5.31
N LEU A 13 3.51 3.47 -4.77
CA LEU A 13 2.13 3.41 -5.24
C LEU A 13 2.03 3.83 -6.71
N GLU A 14 2.93 4.67 -7.22
CA GLU A 14 2.92 5.04 -8.63
C GLU A 14 3.17 3.83 -9.54
N GLU A 15 4.10 2.95 -9.17
CA GLU A 15 4.40 1.70 -9.90
C GLU A 15 3.25 0.68 -9.89
N VAL A 16 2.28 0.80 -8.98
CA VAL A 16 1.10 -0.08 -8.98
C VAL A 16 0.21 0.27 -10.16
N VAL A 17 0.13 -0.64 -11.14
CA VAL A 17 -0.71 -0.47 -12.33
C VAL A 17 -2.20 -0.50 -11.96
N GLY A 18 -2.96 0.51 -12.40
CA GLY A 18 -4.40 0.62 -12.16
C GLY A 18 -4.77 1.18 -10.78
N ASN A 19 -6.00 0.88 -10.33
CA ASN A 19 -6.54 1.26 -9.00
C ASN A 19 -6.43 2.76 -8.63
N ARG A 20 -6.40 3.66 -9.61
CA ARG A 20 -6.05 5.09 -9.42
C ARG A 20 -6.76 5.75 -8.24
N GLU A 21 -8.09 5.58 -8.12
CA GLU A 21 -8.86 6.17 -7.02
C GLU A 21 -8.47 5.61 -5.65
N ALA A 22 -8.32 4.28 -5.55
CA ALA A 22 -7.89 3.63 -4.33
C ALA A 22 -6.48 4.07 -3.92
N LYS A 23 -5.56 4.21 -4.88
CA LYS A 23 -4.21 4.73 -4.63
C LYS A 23 -4.24 6.16 -4.09
N THR A 24 -5.06 7.03 -4.67
CA THR A 24 -5.23 8.42 -4.21
C THR A 24 -5.79 8.47 -2.78
N LEU A 25 -6.82 7.68 -2.49
CA LEU A 25 -7.41 7.61 -1.14
C LEU A 25 -6.40 7.09 -0.12
N LEU A 26 -5.64 6.04 -0.47
CA LEU A 26 -4.64 5.44 0.39
C LEU A 26 -3.49 6.42 0.70
N ARG A 27 -3.00 7.14 -0.33
CA ARG A 27 -1.97 8.18 -0.16
C ARG A 27 -2.47 9.34 0.70
N SER A 28 -3.71 9.79 0.51
CA SER A 28 -4.32 10.86 1.31
C SER A 28 -4.52 10.45 2.78
N TRP A 29 -4.87 9.19 3.02
CA TRP A 29 -4.96 8.64 4.37
C TRP A 29 -3.59 8.60 5.04
N ALA A 30 -2.56 8.11 4.34
CA ALA A 30 -1.20 8.00 4.88
C ALA A 30 -0.54 9.35 5.12
N SER A 31 -0.74 10.33 4.24
CA SER A 31 -0.16 11.66 4.39
C SER A 31 -0.62 12.34 5.67
N LYS A 32 -1.89 12.15 6.06
CA LYS A 32 -2.43 12.66 7.33
C LYS A 32 -1.74 12.05 8.56
N TRP A 33 -1.43 10.76 8.52
CA TRP A 33 -0.61 10.11 9.55
C TRP A 33 0.79 10.71 9.60
N ASN A 34 1.43 10.85 8.45
CA ASN A 34 2.79 11.38 8.35
C ASN A 34 2.89 12.85 8.81
N LEU A 35 1.84 13.64 8.61
CA LEU A 35 1.73 15.02 9.08
C LEU A 35 1.35 15.14 10.57
N GLY A 36 1.25 14.04 11.32
CA GLY A 36 0.86 14.05 12.72
C GLY A 36 -0.60 14.44 12.97
N THR A 37 -1.45 14.40 11.94
CA THR A 37 -2.89 14.75 12.00
C THR A 37 -3.74 13.54 11.60
N PRO A 38 -3.68 12.44 12.37
CA PRO A 38 -4.27 11.17 11.96
C PRO A 38 -5.79 11.31 11.71
N PRO A 39 -6.31 10.72 10.62
CA PRO A 39 -7.71 10.81 10.28
C PRO A 39 -8.59 10.11 11.32
N LYS A 40 -9.87 10.52 11.42
CA LYS A 40 -10.86 9.88 12.31
C LYS A 40 -10.97 8.37 12.06
N LYS A 41 -10.90 7.94 10.80
CA LYS A 41 -10.81 6.52 10.42
C LYS A 41 -9.34 6.10 10.40
N ARG A 42 -8.94 5.36 11.43
CA ARG A 42 -7.54 4.97 11.68
C ARG A 42 -7.09 3.69 10.97
N ALA A 43 -8.00 3.02 10.27
CA ALA A 43 -7.71 1.82 9.50
C ALA A 43 -8.26 1.95 8.08
N VAL A 44 -7.59 1.29 7.14
CA VAL A 44 -8.02 1.15 5.75
C VAL A 44 -8.18 -0.34 5.46
N ILE A 45 -9.24 -0.68 4.73
CA ILE A 45 -9.49 -2.04 4.24
C ILE A 45 -9.26 -2.01 2.73
N LEU A 46 -8.32 -2.83 2.26
CA LEU A 46 -8.11 -3.08 0.83
C LEU A 46 -8.89 -4.34 0.46
N ALA A 47 -9.94 -4.18 -0.35
CA ALA A 47 -10.82 -5.26 -0.78
C ALA A 47 -10.80 -5.43 -2.30
N GLY A 48 -10.88 -6.68 -2.76
CA GLY A 48 -10.84 -7.01 -4.19
C GLY A 48 -10.37 -8.44 -4.45
N LYS A 49 -10.52 -8.90 -5.70
CA LYS A 49 -10.15 -10.25 -6.14
C LYS A 49 -8.68 -10.60 -5.82
N PRO A 50 -8.31 -11.89 -5.70
CA PRO A 50 -6.91 -12.30 -5.59
C PRO A 50 -6.04 -11.72 -6.73
N GLY A 51 -4.79 -11.37 -6.44
CA GLY A 51 -3.83 -10.90 -7.46
C GLY A 51 -3.97 -9.46 -7.97
N VAL A 52 -4.92 -8.66 -7.47
CA VAL A 52 -5.14 -7.26 -7.96
C VAL A 52 -4.24 -6.19 -7.31
N GLY A 53 -3.20 -6.59 -6.59
CA GLY A 53 -2.23 -5.65 -6.00
C GLY A 53 -2.58 -5.08 -4.61
N LYS A 54 -3.46 -5.74 -3.84
CA LYS A 54 -3.83 -5.30 -2.47
C LYS A 54 -2.62 -5.25 -1.52
N THR A 55 -1.96 -6.39 -1.33
CA THR A 55 -0.77 -6.51 -0.47
C THR A 55 0.37 -5.65 -1.01
N SER A 56 0.61 -5.69 -2.33
CA SER A 56 1.62 -4.86 -2.99
C SER A 56 1.41 -3.36 -2.75
N SER A 57 0.15 -2.88 -2.77
CA SER A 57 -0.15 -1.47 -2.50
C SER A 57 0.13 -1.07 -1.05
N ALA A 58 -0.17 -1.94 -0.08
CA ALA A 58 0.12 -1.68 1.33
C ALA A 58 1.63 -1.59 1.59
N LEU A 59 2.40 -2.52 1.02
CA LEU A 59 3.86 -2.54 1.13
C LEU A 59 4.52 -1.38 0.40
N ALA A 60 4.05 -1.05 -0.80
CA ALA A 60 4.54 0.09 -1.56
C ALA A 60 4.29 1.41 -0.83
N LEU A 61 3.10 1.59 -0.23
CA LEU A 61 2.81 2.76 0.59
C LEU A 61 3.75 2.83 1.80
N ALA A 62 3.94 1.74 2.53
CA ALA A 62 4.85 1.71 3.67
C ALA A 62 6.29 2.08 3.25
N ASN A 63 6.75 1.58 2.11
CA ASN A 63 8.07 1.93 1.58
C ASN A 63 8.19 3.43 1.23
N GLU A 64 7.19 4.01 0.55
CA GLU A 64 7.17 5.44 0.22
C GLU A 64 7.29 6.36 1.44
N TYR A 65 6.65 5.98 2.55
CA TYR A 65 6.67 6.75 3.80
C TYR A 65 7.76 6.29 4.78
N ASN A 66 8.63 5.36 4.35
CA ASN A 66 9.68 4.77 5.17
C ASN A 66 9.16 4.21 6.52
N TRP A 67 8.02 3.53 6.47
CA TRP A 67 7.40 2.89 7.63
C TRP A 67 7.86 1.45 7.79
N THR A 68 8.09 1.03 9.03
CA THR A 68 8.30 -0.38 9.36
C THR A 68 7.01 -1.16 9.18
N VAL A 69 7.07 -2.23 8.39
CA VAL A 69 5.92 -3.12 8.15
C VAL A 69 5.90 -4.23 9.21
N ILE A 70 4.74 -4.43 9.82
CA ILE A 70 4.42 -5.62 10.60
C ILE A 70 3.28 -6.33 9.86
N GLU A 71 3.57 -7.49 9.28
CA GLU A 71 2.62 -8.28 8.50
C GLU A 71 2.20 -9.52 9.30
N LEU A 72 0.90 -9.77 9.35
CA LEU A 72 0.29 -10.92 10.02
C LEU A 72 -0.52 -11.68 8.97
N ASN A 73 -0.11 -12.91 8.69
CA ASN A 73 -0.75 -13.80 7.71
C ASN A 73 -1.35 -15.03 8.43
N ALA A 74 -2.35 -15.64 7.80
CA ALA A 74 -3.02 -16.85 8.29
C ALA A 74 -2.26 -18.12 7.88
#